data_AF-A0A5F0YR41-F1
#
_entry.id   AF-A0A5F0YR41-F1
#
_cell.length_a   1.000
_cell.length_b   1.000
_cell.length_c   1.000
_cell.angle_alpha   90.00
_cell.angle_beta   90.00
_cell.angle_gamma   90.00
#
_symmetry.space_group_name_H-M   'P 1'
#
loop_
_entity.id
_entity.type
_entity.pdbx_description
1 polymer ?
#
loop_
_entity_poly.entity_id
_entity_poly.type
_entity_poly.pdbx_seq_one_letter_code
_entity_poly.pdbx_strand_id
1 'polypeptide(L)'
;MEPARILANGQIRWSDGIKEGMHVSPTGSKLTFANYSNEVGAQPVTIFSRIDSARNGDCEYYFDEAKIKRRLEVCKSGEVTLLNQGRVVRVGSLASPII
;
A
#
# COMPACT_ATOMS: atom_id res chain seq x y z
N MET A 1 -16.73 9.36 -14.23
CA MET A 1 -15.51 9.66 -13.46
C MET A 1 -14.80 8.34 -13.24
N GLU A 2 -13.68 8.10 -13.92
CA GLU A 2 -12.88 6.91 -13.65
C GLU A 2 -12.25 7.05 -12.26
N PRO A 3 -12.19 5.97 -11.46
CA PRO A 3 -11.48 6.00 -10.19
C PRO A 3 -10.01 6.31 -10.46
N ALA A 4 -9.43 7.21 -9.67
CA ALA A 4 -8.01 7.54 -9.73
C ALA A 4 -7.20 6.23 -9.67
N ARG A 5 -6.36 5.97 -10.68
CA ARG A 5 -5.58 4.73 -10.75
C ARG A 5 -4.17 5.01 -10.28
N ILE A 6 -3.72 4.29 -9.26
CA ILE A 6 -2.30 4.28 -8.89
C ILE A 6 -1.53 3.73 -10.11
N LEU A 7 -0.68 4.54 -10.73
CA LEU A 7 0.12 4.13 -11.88
C LEU A 7 1.09 3.00 -11.48
N ALA A 8 1.25 2.03 -12.37
CA ALA A 8 2.10 0.86 -12.18
C ALA A 8 3.55 1.26 -11.86
N ASN A 9 4.16 0.57 -10.88
CA ASN A 9 5.53 0.78 -10.38
C ASN A 9 5.71 2.06 -9.53
N GLY A 10 4.87 2.20 -8.50
CA GLY A 10 4.99 3.27 -7.52
C GLY A 10 6.14 3.07 -6.53
N GLN A 11 6.52 4.14 -5.84
CA GLN A 11 7.39 4.09 -4.67
C GLN A 11 6.67 4.80 -3.54
N ILE A 12 6.61 4.19 -2.36
CA ILE A 12 6.20 4.88 -1.14
C ILE A 12 7.43 5.53 -0.54
N ARG A 13 7.33 6.82 -0.22
CA ARG A 13 8.29 7.52 0.62
C ARG A 13 7.68 7.61 2.02
N TRP A 14 8.24 6.85 2.95
CA TRP A 14 7.84 6.86 4.34
C TRP A 14 8.39 8.10 5.06
N SER A 15 7.71 8.50 6.13
CA SER A 15 8.08 9.64 6.98
C SER A 15 9.44 9.48 7.68
N ASP A 16 9.91 8.24 7.85
CA ASP A 16 11.25 7.90 8.34
C ASP A 16 12.35 8.07 7.27
N GLY A 17 11.98 8.47 6.04
CA GLY A 17 12.89 8.68 4.92
C GLY A 17 13.12 7.44 4.06
N ILE A 18 12.61 6.27 4.46
CA ILE A 18 12.74 5.03 3.68
C ILE A 18 11.89 5.11 2.42
N LYS A 19 12.45 4.63 1.32
CA LYS A 19 11.79 4.50 0.02
C LYS A 19 11.52 3.03 -0.26
N GLU A 20 10.27 2.68 -0.48
CA GLU A 20 9.84 1.30 -0.68
C GLU A 20 9.20 1.15 -2.07
N GLY A 21 9.83 0.36 -2.94
CA GLY A 21 9.33 0.09 -4.28
C GLY A 21 8.11 -0.82 -4.24
N MET A 22 7.12 -0.51 -5.08
CA MET A 22 5.83 -1.17 -5.12
C MET A 22 5.43 -1.47 -6.57
N HIS A 23 5.03 -2.70 -6.83
CA HIS A 23 4.35 -3.05 -8.08
C HIS A 23 2.83 -3.00 -7.88
N VAL A 24 2.12 -2.36 -8.80
CA VAL A 24 0.65 -2.24 -8.76
C VAL A 24 0.09 -3.07 -9.89
N SER A 25 -0.88 -3.94 -9.60
CA SER A 25 -1.55 -4.73 -10.64
C SER A 25 -2.25 -3.81 -11.65
N PRO A 26 -2.47 -4.24 -12.91
CA PRO A 26 -3.13 -3.40 -13.92
C PRO A 26 -4.52 -2.87 -13.51
N THR A 27 -5.20 -3.57 -12.61
CA THR A 27 -6.52 -3.22 -12.07
C THR A 27 -6.46 -2.36 -10.80
N GLY A 28 -5.26 -2.13 -10.24
CA GLY A 28 -5.06 -1.48 -8.95
C GLY A 28 -5.55 -2.29 -7.75
N SER A 29 -5.91 -3.56 -7.95
CA SER A 29 -6.47 -4.43 -6.90
C SER A 29 -5.39 -5.06 -6.02
N LYS A 30 -4.13 -5.10 -6.46
CA LYS A 30 -3.00 -5.62 -5.68
C LYS A 30 -1.83 -4.67 -5.70
N LEU A 31 -1.19 -4.54 -4.54
CA LEU A 31 0.07 -3.84 -4.33
C LEU A 31 1.10 -4.85 -3.82
N THR A 32 2.20 -5.02 -4.54
CA THR A 32 3.24 -5.98 -4.19
C THR A 32 4.52 -5.26 -3.84
N PHE A 33 5.09 -5.59 -2.69
CA PHE A 33 6.33 -5.04 -2.17
C PHE A 33 7.38 -6.14 -2.11
N ALA A 34 8.61 -5.83 -2.48
CA ALA A 34 9.74 -6.70 -2.14
C ALA A 34 9.93 -6.66 -0.63
N ASN A 35 9.93 -7.83 0.02
CA ASN A 35 10.10 -7.93 1.45
C ASN A 35 11.57 -8.27 1.75
N TYR A 36 12.32 -7.27 2.21
CA TYR A 36 13.73 -7.43 2.58
C TYR A 36 13.90 -7.83 4.07
N SER A 37 12.92 -8.52 4.65
CA SER A 37 13.03 -8.99 6.04
C SER A 37 14.04 -10.14 6.14
N ASN A 38 14.93 -10.06 7.12
CA ASN A 38 15.89 -11.11 7.47
C ASN A 38 15.27 -12.18 8.40
N GLU A 39 13.97 -12.12 8.67
CA GLU A 39 13.27 -13.10 9.51
C GLU A 39 13.21 -14.47 8.82
N VAL A 40 13.56 -15.53 9.54
CA VAL A 40 13.49 -16.91 9.04
C VAL A 40 12.03 -17.27 8.71
N GLY A 41 11.76 -17.57 7.44
CA GLY A 41 10.41 -17.88 6.95
C GLY A 41 9.61 -16.67 6.46
N ALA A 42 10.21 -15.47 6.40
CA ALA A 42 9.59 -14.34 5.74
C ALA A 42 9.38 -14.63 4.24
N GLN A 43 8.18 -14.35 3.75
CA GLN A 43 7.93 -14.41 2.31
C GLN A 43 8.76 -13.33 1.61
N PRO A 44 9.37 -13.63 0.45
CA PRO A 44 10.22 -12.69 -0.29
C PRO A 44 9.45 -11.47 -0.81
N VAL A 45 8.12 -11.55 -0.82
CA VAL A 45 7.22 -10.47 -1.23
C VAL A 45 6.10 -10.32 -0.21
N THR A 46 5.61 -9.10 -0.05
CA THR A 46 4.38 -8.80 0.68
C THR A 46 3.34 -8.33 -0.33
N ILE A 47 2.17 -8.97 -0.34
CA ILE A 47 1.07 -8.63 -1.25
C ILE A 47 -0.06 -8.05 -0.42
N PHE A 48 -0.49 -6.86 -0.83
CA PHE A 48 -1.65 -6.17 -0.29
C PHE A 48 -2.78 -6.23 -1.30
N SER A 49 -3.92 -6.81 -0.91
CA SER A 49 -5.11 -6.92 -1.74
C SER A 49 -6.15 -5.88 -1.33
N ARG A 50 -6.77 -5.22 -2.31
CA ARG A 50 -7.74 -4.14 -2.09
C ARG A 50 -8.98 -4.68 -1.39
N ILE A 51 -9.53 -3.88 -0.47
CA ILE A 51 -10.80 -4.12 0.21
C ILE A 51 -11.87 -3.32 -0.54
N ASP A 52 -12.58 -3.94 -1.48
CA ASP A 52 -13.57 -3.23 -2.31
C ASP A 52 -14.75 -2.67 -1.48
N SER A 53 -15.11 -3.31 -0.38
CA SER A 53 -16.20 -2.88 0.52
C SER A 53 -15.86 -1.67 1.42
N ALA A 54 -14.60 -1.24 1.47
CA ALA A 54 -14.13 -0.19 2.39
C ALA A 54 -13.81 1.14 1.70
N ARG A 55 -14.20 1.32 0.44
CA ARG A 55 -13.96 2.58 -0.29
C ARG A 55 -14.68 3.73 0.39
N ASN A 56 -13.91 4.61 1.04
CA ASN A 56 -14.42 5.83 1.62
C ASN A 56 -13.96 7.00 0.75
N GLY A 57 -14.75 7.32 -0.29
CA GLY A 57 -14.68 8.51 -1.16
C GLY A 57 -13.34 8.80 -1.88
N ASP A 58 -12.30 9.02 -1.10
CA ASP A 58 -10.98 9.48 -1.49
C ASP A 58 -9.83 8.55 -1.08
N CYS A 59 -10.08 7.49 -0.31
CA CYS A 59 -9.05 6.52 0.07
C CYS A 59 -9.42 5.07 -0.27
N GLU A 60 -8.43 4.31 -0.74
CA GLU A 60 -8.50 2.87 -0.97
C GLU A 60 -7.78 2.14 0.17
N TYR A 61 -8.41 1.08 0.68
CA TYR A 61 -7.83 0.23 1.70
C TYR A 61 -7.37 -1.10 1.11
N TYR A 62 -6.27 -1.61 1.63
CA TYR A 62 -5.70 -2.89 1.27
C TYR A 62 -5.36 -3.69 2.54
N PHE A 63 -5.43 -5.00 2.48
CA PHE A 63 -4.99 -5.90 3.55
C PHE A 63 -3.80 -6.73 3.09
N ASP A 64 -2.85 -6.97 3.99
CA ASP A 64 -1.73 -7.87 3.78
C ASP A 64 -2.25 -9.33 3.71
N GLU A 65 -2.03 -10.02 2.60
CA GLU A 65 -2.50 -11.39 2.36
C GLU A 65 -1.87 -12.41 3.34
N ALA A 66 -0.69 -12.12 3.90
CA ALA A 66 -0.03 -12.94 4.92
C ALA A 66 -0.41 -12.53 6.35
N LYS A 67 -0.75 -11.26 6.57
CA LYS A 67 -1.07 -10.69 7.89
C LYS A 67 -2.34 -9.84 7.82
N ILE A 68 -3.52 -10.46 7.83
CA ILE A 68 -4.83 -9.81 7.64
C ILE A 68 -5.08 -8.58 8.56
N LYS A 69 -4.47 -8.53 9.75
CA LYS A 69 -4.56 -7.38 10.67
C LYS A 69 -3.68 -6.19 10.29
N ARG A 70 -2.80 -6.34 9.31
CA ARG A 70 -1.97 -5.30 8.72
C ARG A 70 -2.67 -4.78 7.46
N ARG A 71 -2.88 -3.47 7.42
CA ARG A 71 -3.62 -2.79 6.35
C ARG A 71 -2.83 -1.61 5.83
N LEU A 72 -3.05 -1.29 4.57
CA LEU A 72 -2.51 -0.10 3.92
C LEU A 72 -3.69 0.75 3.44
N GLU A 73 -3.69 2.02 3.80
CA GLU A 73 -4.62 3.03 3.27
C GLU A 73 -3.84 3.91 2.30
N VAL A 74 -4.40 4.12 1.11
CA VAL A 74 -3.83 4.99 0.08
C VAL A 74 -4.89 5.96 -0.39
N CYS A 75 -4.66 7.25 -0.20
CA CYS A 75 -5.60 8.30 -0.57
C CYS A 75 -5.25 8.92 -1.94
N LYS A 76 -6.24 9.53 -2.60
CA LYS A 76 -6.07 10.23 -3.89
C LYS A 76 -5.05 11.38 -3.83
N SER A 77 -4.84 11.96 -2.65
CA SER A 77 -3.78 12.94 -2.39
C SER A 77 -2.37 12.36 -2.54
N GLY A 78 -2.25 11.04 -2.60
CA GLY A 78 -1.00 10.31 -2.53
C GLY A 78 -0.57 10.02 -1.09
N GLU A 79 -1.33 10.39 -0.07
CA GLU A 79 -1.05 10.01 1.32
C GLU A 79 -1.17 8.49 1.50
N VAL A 80 -0.25 7.90 2.25
CA VAL A 80 -0.22 6.48 2.55
C VAL A 80 -0.08 6.24 4.04
N THR A 81 -0.99 5.44 4.60
CA THR A 81 -0.97 5.06 6.02
C THR A 81 -0.87 3.55 6.15
N LEU A 82 0.15 3.06 6.84
CA LEU A 82 0.27 1.66 7.23
C LEU A 82 -0.33 1.48 8.63
N LEU A 83 -1.29 0.58 8.73
CA LEU A 83 -1.92 0.20 9.99
C LEU A 83 -1.55 -1.23 10.36
N ASN A 84 -1.35 -1.50 11.65
CA ASN A 84 -1.25 -2.84 12.20
C ASN A 84 -2.16 -2.95 13.42
N GLN A 85 -3.07 -3.92 13.40
CA GLN A 85 -4.07 -4.12 14.45
C GLN A 85 -4.90 -2.85 14.75
N GLY A 86 -5.22 -2.07 13.71
CA GLY A 86 -6.00 -0.82 13.84
C GLY A 86 -5.21 0.38 14.36
N ARG A 87 -3.90 0.25 14.61
CA ARG A 87 -3.02 1.36 14.99
C ARG A 87 -2.17 1.79 13.81
N VAL A 88 -1.98 3.10 13.63
CA VAL A 88 -1.04 3.66 12.66
C VAL A 88 0.37 3.28 13.08
N VAL A 89 1.12 2.62 12.19
CA VAL A 89 2.52 2.24 12.42
C VAL A 89 3.49 3.04 11.56
N ARG A 90 3.09 3.44 10.35
CA ARG A 90 3.87 4.35 9.48
C ARG A 90 2.94 5.20 8.66
N VAL A 91 3.39 6.41 8.33
CA VAL A 91 2.77 7.30 7.34
C VAL A 91 3.79 7.67 6.28
N GLY A 92 3.33 7.96 5.08
CA GLY A 92 4.17 8.31 3.95
C GLY A 92 3.35 8.88 2.80
N SER A 93 3.98 9.01 1.64
CA SER A 93 3.32 9.45 0.43
C SER A 93 3.83 8.69 -0.80
N LEU A 94 3.00 8.57 -1.83
CA LEU A 94 3.46 8.12 -3.13
C LEU A 94 4.48 9.12 -3.69
N ALA A 95 5.60 8.61 -4.22
CA ALA A 95 6.70 9.42 -4.72
C ALA A 95 6.41 10.05 -6.10
N SER A 96 5.39 9.57 -6.80
CA SER A 96 4.88 10.16 -8.04
C SER A 96 3.39 10.54 -7.86
N PRO A 97 2.93 11.63 -8.51
CA PRO A 97 1.54 12.05 -8.41
C PRO A 97 0.59 10.99 -8.98
N ILE A 98 -0.58 10.87 -8.35
CA ILE A 98 -1.75 10.19 -8.93
C ILE A 98 -2.30 11.16 -9.98
N ILE A 99 -2.18 10.81 -11.26
CA ILE A 99 -2.65 11.64 -12.40
C ILE A 99 -4.04 11.17 -12.82
#